data_AF-A0A2G8BIT9-F1
#
_entry.id   AF-A0A2G8BIT9-F1
#
_cell.length_a   1.000
_cell.length_b   1.000
_cell.length_c   1.000
_cell.angle_alpha   90.00
_cell.angle_beta   90.00
_cell.angle_gamma   90.00
#
_symmetry.space_group_name_H-M   'P 1'
#
loop_
_entity.id
_entity.type
_entity.pdbx_description
1 polymer ?
#
loop_
_entity_poly.entity_id
_entity_poly.type
_entity_poly.pdbx_seq_one_letter_code
_entity_poly.pdbx_strand_id
1 'polypeptide(L)'
;MTIAAQRNSITAEILGALPQAVDPLALSLNENPFPPLRAVRKALVKSIDAVNRYPEFLPERLRRLIADHIGVPEDQVVLGAGATGVVMQVLQALTYLGDTIVMASPTFDGYPIIAQIARLIPVTVPLDERGHHNLDALADAAAAARVVVLCRPHNPTGTMEPAVEVMRFLRRVAADTVVLLDEAYIEFAGAEQRINAASLVARFPNVVVVRTFSKAYGLAGLRIGYGIGSPELTRALWTKQLPFGMASTALLAVAASYAAETQLLKRVRLITAERRYLQKQLRAMGVRSTDAHANFVYLPSRDRPWSDVLAGSGLQVRHYSDGGARITVGSRASSLAVLSVVDKALG
;
A
#
# COMPACT_ATOMS: atom_id res chain seq x y z
N MET A 1 -19.17 13.58 41.02
CA MET A 1 -17.83 13.32 40.43
C MET A 1 -17.26 14.64 39.95
N THR A 2 -16.07 15.02 40.39
CA THR A 2 -15.40 16.28 39.99
C THR A 2 -14.96 16.24 38.53
N ILE A 3 -14.98 17.38 37.84
CA ILE A 3 -14.57 17.54 36.43
C ILE A 3 -13.17 16.94 36.16
N ALA A 4 -12.27 16.98 37.13
CA ALA A 4 -10.93 16.37 37.03
C ALA A 4 -10.96 14.83 36.99
N ALA A 5 -11.82 14.18 37.78
CA ALA A 5 -11.97 12.72 37.76
C ALA A 5 -12.58 12.24 36.42
N GLN A 6 -13.51 13.02 35.87
CA GLN A 6 -14.14 12.74 34.58
C GLN A 6 -13.16 12.94 33.40
N ARG A 7 -12.29 13.96 33.45
CA ARG A 7 -11.20 14.17 32.46
C ARG A 7 -10.15 13.05 32.49
N ASN A 8 -9.77 12.57 33.68
CA ASN A 8 -8.83 11.45 33.82
C ASN A 8 -9.43 10.14 33.29
N SER A 9 -10.74 9.92 33.46
CA SER A 9 -11.46 8.77 32.87
C SER A 9 -11.43 8.81 31.34
N ILE A 10 -11.67 9.97 30.73
CA ILE A 10 -11.65 10.13 29.27
C ILE A 10 -10.24 9.92 28.71
N THR A 11 -9.19 10.39 29.40
CA THR A 11 -7.81 10.15 28.95
C THR A 11 -7.44 8.67 28.99
N ALA A 12 -7.84 7.94 30.04
CA ALA A 12 -7.61 6.51 30.14
C ALA A 12 -8.38 5.72 29.05
N GLU A 13 -9.62 6.13 28.76
CA GLU A 13 -10.44 5.55 27.68
C GLU A 13 -9.81 5.77 26.30
N ILE A 14 -9.35 6.99 26.00
CA ILE A 14 -8.68 7.31 24.74
C ILE A 14 -7.37 6.52 24.59
N LEU A 15 -6.59 6.37 25.66
CA LEU A 15 -5.37 5.56 25.64
C LEU A 15 -5.67 4.07 25.48
N GLY A 16 -6.73 3.57 26.12
CA GLY A 16 -7.20 2.19 26.00
C GLY A 16 -7.78 1.85 24.62
N ALA A 17 -8.26 2.85 23.87
CA ALA A 17 -8.79 2.69 22.52
C ALA A 17 -7.71 2.61 21.43
N LEU A 18 -6.42 2.77 21.78
CA LEU A 18 -5.34 2.60 20.81
C LEU A 18 -5.28 1.15 20.31
N PRO A 19 -5.07 0.93 19.00
CA PRO A 19 -4.94 -0.41 18.46
C PRO A 19 -3.74 -1.12 19.08
N GLN A 20 -3.91 -2.41 19.38
CA GLN A 20 -2.83 -3.25 19.88
C GLN A 20 -1.76 -3.40 18.79
N ALA A 21 -0.50 -3.21 19.15
CA ALA A 21 0.61 -3.32 18.20
C ALA A 21 0.81 -4.75 17.65
N VAL A 22 0.27 -5.75 18.34
CA VAL A 22 0.23 -7.15 17.91
C VAL A 22 -1.17 -7.67 18.21
N ASP A 23 -1.93 -7.93 17.16
CA ASP A 23 -3.23 -8.62 17.22
C ASP A 23 -3.21 -9.75 16.18
N PRO A 24 -3.27 -11.03 16.60
CA PRO A 24 -3.23 -12.16 15.67
C PRO A 24 -4.49 -12.27 14.80
N LEU A 25 -5.58 -11.60 15.14
CA LEU A 25 -6.87 -11.66 14.42
C LEU A 25 -7.09 -10.46 13.48
N ALA A 26 -6.30 -9.39 13.61
CA ALA A 26 -6.37 -8.20 12.76
C ALA A 26 -5.76 -8.45 11.36
N LEU A 27 -6.52 -9.10 10.47
CA LEU A 27 -6.04 -9.57 9.17
C LEU A 27 -6.66 -8.86 7.96
N SER A 28 -7.31 -7.71 8.15
CA SER A 28 -8.11 -7.06 7.10
C SER A 28 -7.42 -5.90 6.41
N LEU A 29 -6.39 -5.28 6.99
CA LEU A 29 -5.83 -3.98 6.51
C LEU A 29 -4.42 -4.08 5.88
N ASN A 30 -3.88 -5.29 5.74
CA ASN A 30 -2.51 -5.54 5.26
C ASN A 30 -1.46 -4.81 6.11
N GLU A 31 -1.69 -4.73 7.43
CA GLU A 31 -0.74 -4.12 8.36
C GLU A 31 0.45 -5.04 8.61
N ASN A 32 1.55 -4.45 9.06
CA ASN A 32 2.72 -5.22 9.43
C ASN A 32 2.46 -5.90 10.78
N PRO A 33 2.64 -7.23 10.93
CA PRO A 33 2.31 -7.93 12.16
C PRO A 33 3.30 -7.69 13.30
N PHE A 34 4.35 -6.91 13.07
CA PHE A 34 5.34 -6.56 14.07
C PHE A 34 5.19 -5.10 14.51
N PRO A 35 5.44 -4.79 15.79
CA PRO A 35 5.61 -3.40 16.23
C PRO A 35 6.74 -2.71 15.45
N PRO A 36 6.76 -1.37 15.35
CA PRO A 36 7.85 -0.66 14.70
C PRO A 36 9.23 -1.10 15.21
N LEU A 37 10.23 -1.06 14.33
CA LEU A 37 11.61 -1.42 14.65
C LEU A 37 12.10 -0.65 15.87
N ARG A 38 12.95 -1.27 16.71
CA ARG A 38 13.44 -0.65 17.95
C ARG A 38 14.10 0.72 17.70
N ALA A 39 14.89 0.83 16.63
CA ALA A 39 15.51 2.09 16.21
C ALA A 39 14.46 3.16 15.89
N VAL A 40 13.40 2.80 15.14
CA VAL A 40 12.30 3.70 14.81
C VAL A 40 11.54 4.13 16.06
N ARG A 41 11.20 3.21 16.97
CA ARG A 41 10.55 3.57 18.24
C ARG A 41 11.39 4.56 19.05
N LYS A 42 12.70 4.33 19.16
CA LYS A 42 13.62 5.26 19.85
C LYS A 42 13.63 6.64 19.20
N ALA A 43 13.64 6.70 17.87
CA ALA A 43 13.59 7.95 17.12
C ALA A 43 12.26 8.69 17.34
N LEU A 44 11.13 7.97 17.35
CA LEU A 44 9.81 8.53 17.63
C LEU A 44 9.70 9.05 19.07
N VAL A 45 10.16 8.30 20.07
CA VAL A 45 10.16 8.77 21.46
C VAL A 45 10.95 10.07 21.60
N LYS A 46 12.14 10.15 21.00
CA LYS A 46 12.93 11.39 21.00
C LYS A 46 12.22 12.55 20.28
N SER A 47 11.41 12.27 19.26
CA SER A 47 10.70 13.31 18.53
C SER A 47 9.60 13.99 19.34
N ILE A 48 9.07 13.32 20.38
CA ILE A 48 7.98 13.82 21.22
C ILE A 48 8.38 15.12 21.93
N ASP A 49 9.65 15.27 22.32
CA ASP A 49 10.15 16.46 23.03
C ASP A 49 10.11 17.74 22.16
N ALA A 50 9.92 17.62 20.85
CA ALA A 50 9.91 18.73 19.90
C ALA A 50 8.57 18.92 19.15
N VAL A 51 7.50 18.20 19.53
CA VAL A 51 6.22 18.25 18.79
C VAL A 51 5.49 19.60 18.88
N ASN A 52 5.91 20.47 19.79
CA ASN A 52 5.43 21.85 19.87
C ASN A 52 5.98 22.77 18.76
N ARG A 53 6.90 22.28 17.92
CA ARG A 53 7.50 23.04 16.81
C ARG A 53 6.98 22.53 15.47
N TYR A 54 6.77 23.46 14.52
CA TYR A 54 6.43 23.09 13.15
C TYR A 54 7.56 22.29 12.48
N PRO A 55 7.21 21.37 11.56
CA PRO A 55 8.20 20.76 10.67
C PRO A 55 8.73 21.78 9.66
N GLU A 56 9.58 21.35 8.72
CA GLU A 56 9.96 22.20 7.58
C GLU A 56 8.72 22.65 6.81
N PHE A 57 8.73 23.90 6.33
CA PHE A 57 7.62 24.46 5.54
C PHE A 57 7.33 23.56 4.33
N LEU A 58 8.37 23.21 3.58
CA LEU A 58 8.33 22.08 2.64
C LEU A 58 9.28 20.97 3.13
N PRO A 59 8.92 19.69 3.01
CA PRO A 59 9.68 18.58 3.59
C PRO A 59 10.94 18.20 2.81
N GLU A 60 11.86 19.15 2.60
CA GLU A 60 13.04 18.98 1.76
C GLU A 60 14.03 17.93 2.28
N ARG A 61 14.34 17.92 3.58
CA ARG A 61 15.26 16.90 4.13
C ARG A 61 14.70 15.49 3.99
N LEU A 62 13.39 15.30 4.14
CA LEU A 62 12.76 13.99 3.95
C LEU A 62 12.81 13.58 2.47
N ARG A 63 12.57 14.53 1.55
CA ARG A 63 12.64 14.32 0.10
C ARG A 63 14.04 13.87 -0.31
N ARG A 64 15.07 14.60 0.14
CA ARG A 64 16.49 14.28 -0.13
C ARG A 64 16.88 12.92 0.45
N LEU A 65 16.54 12.65 1.71
CA LEU A 65 16.84 11.37 2.35
C LEU A 65 16.27 10.17 1.58
N ILE A 66 15.03 10.30 1.07
CA ILE A 66 14.41 9.25 0.27
C ILE A 66 15.09 9.14 -1.09
N ALA A 67 15.36 10.27 -1.76
CA ALA A 67 16.02 10.33 -3.05
C ALA A 67 17.41 9.67 -3.02
N ASP A 68 18.23 10.02 -2.03
CA ASP A 68 19.56 9.45 -1.80
C ASP A 68 19.49 7.93 -1.60
N HIS A 69 18.53 7.45 -0.79
CA HIS A 69 18.39 6.03 -0.50
C HIS A 69 17.98 5.22 -1.74
N ILE A 70 17.11 5.75 -2.60
CA ILE A 70 16.63 5.05 -3.80
C ILE A 70 17.48 5.32 -5.05
N GLY A 71 18.49 6.21 -4.95
CA GLY A 71 19.45 6.50 -6.00
C GLY A 71 18.88 7.35 -7.14
N VAL A 72 18.06 8.36 -6.84
CA VAL A 72 17.53 9.32 -7.82
C VAL A 72 17.80 10.76 -7.39
N PRO A 73 17.82 11.73 -8.32
CA PRO A 73 17.82 13.15 -7.97
C PRO A 73 16.62 13.53 -7.09
N GLU A 74 16.81 14.47 -6.15
CA GLU A 74 15.72 14.90 -5.26
C GLU A 74 14.53 15.48 -6.03
N ASP A 75 14.79 16.15 -7.16
CA ASP A 75 13.77 16.69 -8.06
C ASP A 75 12.98 15.61 -8.83
N GLN A 76 13.24 14.33 -8.58
CA GLN A 76 12.41 13.20 -9.04
C GLN A 76 11.51 12.61 -7.96
N VAL A 77 11.53 13.15 -6.73
CA VAL A 77 10.74 12.63 -5.60
C VAL A 77 9.66 13.63 -5.16
N VAL A 78 8.45 13.16 -4.87
CA VAL A 78 7.42 13.92 -4.14
C VAL A 78 6.94 13.18 -2.91
N LEU A 79 6.31 13.87 -1.96
CA LEU A 79 5.94 13.33 -0.65
C LEU A 79 4.46 13.49 -0.39
N GLY A 80 3.85 12.48 0.23
CA GLY A 80 2.44 12.50 0.59
C GLY A 80 2.15 11.83 1.91
N ALA A 81 0.98 12.17 2.47
CA ALA A 81 0.38 11.52 3.63
C ALA A 81 0.01 10.05 3.31
N GLY A 82 1.02 9.19 3.26
CA GLY A 82 0.93 7.84 2.66
C GLY A 82 0.88 7.88 1.13
N ALA A 83 0.82 6.70 0.50
CA ALA A 83 0.65 6.58 -0.95
C ALA A 83 -0.60 7.32 -1.44
N THR A 84 -1.69 7.29 -0.67
CA THR A 84 -2.92 8.05 -0.95
C THR A 84 -2.67 9.55 -1.11
N GLY A 85 -1.83 10.15 -0.26
CA GLY A 85 -1.49 11.57 -0.39
C GLY A 85 -0.76 11.89 -1.68
N VAL A 86 0.14 11.00 -2.12
CA VAL A 86 0.84 11.11 -3.41
C VAL A 86 -0.15 11.01 -4.57
N VAL A 87 -1.04 10.01 -4.54
CA VAL A 87 -2.09 9.86 -5.57
C VAL A 87 -2.98 11.10 -5.63
N MET A 88 -3.43 11.62 -4.49
CA MET A 88 -4.23 12.86 -4.44
C MET A 88 -3.48 14.05 -5.04
N GLN A 89 -2.18 14.18 -4.77
CA GLN A 89 -1.34 15.23 -5.35
C GLN A 89 -1.27 15.12 -6.87
N VAL A 90 -1.15 13.90 -7.40
CA VAL A 90 -1.18 13.62 -8.85
C VAL A 90 -2.50 14.06 -9.46
N LEU A 91 -3.63 13.62 -8.89
CA LEU A 91 -4.94 13.96 -9.42
C LEU A 91 -5.19 15.47 -9.38
N GLN A 92 -4.88 16.13 -8.26
CA GLN A 92 -5.06 17.59 -8.11
C GLN A 92 -4.16 18.42 -9.02
N ALA A 93 -3.00 17.90 -9.43
CA ALA A 93 -2.08 18.60 -10.31
C ALA A 93 -2.41 18.42 -11.79
N LEU A 94 -2.94 17.25 -12.18
CA LEU A 94 -2.93 16.81 -13.58
C LEU A 94 -4.31 16.53 -14.17
N THR A 95 -5.37 16.56 -13.37
CA THR A 95 -6.74 16.28 -13.82
C THR A 95 -7.67 17.45 -13.62
N TYR A 96 -8.76 17.47 -14.39
CA TYR A 96 -9.89 18.38 -14.27
C TYR A 96 -11.16 17.63 -13.91
N LEU A 97 -12.20 18.37 -13.52
CA LEU A 97 -13.51 17.81 -13.22
C LEU A 97 -14.06 17.08 -14.45
N GLY A 98 -14.51 15.83 -14.25
CA GLY A 98 -15.05 15.00 -15.32
C GLY A 98 -14.00 14.26 -16.15
N ASP A 99 -12.70 14.47 -15.91
CA ASP A 99 -11.67 13.62 -16.50
C ASP A 99 -11.85 12.16 -16.08
N THR A 100 -11.39 11.25 -16.92
CA THR A 100 -11.54 9.80 -16.69
C THR A 100 -10.29 9.22 -16.02
N ILE A 101 -10.52 8.34 -15.05
CA ILE A 101 -9.49 7.50 -14.41
C ILE A 101 -9.79 6.03 -14.63
N VAL A 102 -8.84 5.29 -15.20
CA VAL A 102 -8.96 3.87 -15.51
C VAL A 102 -8.26 3.04 -14.43
N MET A 103 -8.90 1.96 -13.99
CA MET A 103 -8.34 1.02 -13.01
C MET A 103 -8.90 -0.40 -13.19
N ALA A 104 -8.24 -1.39 -12.59
CA ALA A 104 -8.81 -2.74 -12.54
C ALA A 104 -10.00 -2.84 -11.57
N SER A 105 -10.84 -3.87 -11.72
CA SER A 105 -11.88 -4.24 -10.75
C SER A 105 -11.88 -5.76 -10.48
N PRO A 106 -11.84 -6.19 -9.20
CA PRO A 106 -11.62 -5.37 -8.01
C PRO A 106 -10.20 -4.76 -7.98
N THR A 107 -10.02 -3.70 -7.19
CA THR A 107 -8.71 -3.07 -6.92
C THR A 107 -8.61 -2.63 -5.45
N PHE A 108 -7.57 -1.89 -5.07
CA PHE A 108 -7.49 -1.25 -3.76
C PHE A 108 -8.67 -0.28 -3.59
N ASP A 109 -9.48 -0.51 -2.56
CA ASP A 109 -10.72 0.23 -2.29
C ASP A 109 -10.55 1.76 -2.20
N GLY A 110 -9.32 2.22 -1.95
CA GLY A 110 -9.00 3.64 -1.94
C GLY A 110 -9.11 4.30 -3.32
N TYR A 111 -8.86 3.60 -4.43
CA TYR A 111 -8.87 4.23 -5.75
C TYR A 111 -10.24 4.76 -6.18
N PRO A 112 -11.34 3.98 -6.07
CA PRO A 112 -12.68 4.51 -6.32
C PRO A 112 -13.02 5.73 -5.45
N ILE A 113 -12.65 5.70 -4.16
CA ILE A 113 -12.89 6.80 -3.22
C ILE A 113 -12.09 8.05 -3.63
N ILE A 114 -10.82 7.88 -3.95
CA ILE A 114 -9.92 8.97 -4.36
C ILE A 114 -10.39 9.58 -5.69
N ALA A 115 -10.82 8.76 -6.66
CA ALA A 115 -11.42 9.21 -7.91
C ALA A 115 -12.67 10.07 -7.65
N GLN A 116 -13.54 9.64 -6.74
CA GLN A 116 -14.73 10.39 -6.36
C GLN A 116 -14.38 11.72 -5.68
N ILE A 117 -13.41 11.74 -4.75
CA ILE A 117 -12.94 12.97 -4.10
C ILE A 117 -12.41 13.97 -5.15
N ALA A 118 -11.68 13.47 -6.15
CA ALA A 118 -11.16 14.27 -7.27
C ALA A 118 -12.23 14.58 -8.34
N ARG A 119 -13.47 14.08 -8.19
CA ARG A 119 -14.59 14.25 -9.14
C ARG A 119 -14.24 13.77 -10.56
N LEU A 120 -13.56 12.64 -10.62
CA LEU A 120 -13.22 11.93 -11.85
C LEU A 120 -14.27 10.86 -12.16
N ILE A 121 -14.39 10.51 -13.43
CA ILE A 121 -15.24 9.40 -13.88
C ILE A 121 -14.40 8.11 -13.82
N PRO A 122 -14.72 7.14 -12.94
CA PRO A 122 -14.00 5.88 -12.92
C PRO A 122 -14.44 4.97 -14.07
N VAL A 123 -13.47 4.47 -14.83
CA VAL A 123 -13.66 3.38 -15.80
C VAL A 123 -12.93 2.16 -15.26
N THR A 124 -13.62 1.02 -15.18
CA THR A 124 -13.06 -0.21 -14.62
C THR A 124 -12.88 -1.29 -15.67
N VAL A 125 -11.77 -2.01 -15.56
CA VAL A 125 -11.45 -3.17 -16.40
C VAL A 125 -11.42 -4.42 -15.50
N PRO A 126 -12.15 -5.49 -15.81
CA PRO A 126 -12.12 -6.70 -14.99
C PRO A 126 -10.74 -7.34 -15.01
N LEU A 127 -10.35 -7.95 -13.89
CA LEU A 127 -9.21 -8.86 -13.83
C LEU A 127 -9.47 -10.10 -14.69
N ASP A 128 -8.42 -10.83 -15.04
CA ASP A 128 -8.56 -12.17 -15.61
C ASP A 128 -9.00 -13.20 -14.55
N GLU A 129 -9.30 -14.43 -15.00
CA GLU A 129 -9.75 -15.53 -14.13
C GLU A 129 -8.71 -15.94 -13.07
N ARG A 130 -7.44 -15.54 -13.24
CA ARG A 130 -6.35 -15.81 -12.31
C ARG A 130 -6.09 -14.62 -11.37
N GLY A 131 -6.84 -13.54 -11.50
CA GLY A 131 -6.71 -12.33 -10.71
C GLY A 131 -5.58 -11.40 -11.15
N HIS A 132 -5.09 -11.54 -12.38
CA HIS A 132 -4.12 -10.65 -13.02
C HIS A 132 -4.82 -9.49 -13.74
N HIS A 133 -4.08 -8.41 -13.95
CA HIS A 133 -4.56 -7.29 -14.75
C HIS A 133 -4.72 -7.72 -16.22
N ASN A 134 -5.86 -7.41 -16.82
CA ASN A 134 -5.94 -7.39 -18.28
C ASN A 134 -5.25 -6.11 -18.80
N LEU A 135 -3.92 -6.18 -18.94
CA LEU A 135 -3.10 -5.04 -19.35
C LEU A 135 -3.47 -4.48 -20.72
N ASP A 136 -3.90 -5.35 -21.65
CA ASP A 136 -4.28 -4.92 -22.98
C ASP A 136 -5.57 -4.11 -22.95
N ALA A 137 -6.60 -4.59 -22.24
CA ALA A 137 -7.85 -3.85 -22.06
C ALA A 137 -7.68 -2.58 -21.20
N LEU A 138 -6.77 -2.60 -20.21
CA LEU A 138 -6.41 -1.40 -19.46
C LEU A 138 -5.78 -0.33 -20.36
N ALA A 139 -4.90 -0.71 -21.28
CA ALA A 139 -4.31 0.23 -22.23
C ALA A 139 -5.35 0.79 -23.20
N ASP A 140 -6.27 -0.05 -23.68
CA ASP A 140 -7.35 0.39 -24.57
C ASP A 140 -8.30 1.37 -23.88
N ALA A 141 -8.71 1.08 -22.65
CA ALA A 141 -9.51 2.00 -21.85
C ALA A 141 -8.75 3.30 -21.52
N ALA A 142 -7.43 3.21 -21.32
CA ALA A 142 -6.58 4.36 -21.00
C ALA A 142 -6.43 5.35 -22.17
N ALA A 143 -6.68 4.94 -23.42
CA ALA A 143 -6.51 5.79 -24.60
C ALA A 143 -7.39 7.06 -24.59
N ALA A 144 -8.52 7.03 -23.87
CA ALA A 144 -9.42 8.17 -23.68
C ALA A 144 -9.38 8.73 -22.24
N ALA A 145 -8.45 8.27 -21.41
CA ALA A 145 -8.39 8.61 -20.00
C ALA A 145 -7.24 9.57 -19.69
N ARG A 146 -7.42 10.36 -18.64
CA ARG A 146 -6.36 11.24 -18.14
C ARG A 146 -5.38 10.50 -17.24
N VAL A 147 -5.88 9.48 -16.53
CA VAL A 147 -5.09 8.70 -15.58
C VAL A 147 -5.41 7.22 -15.75
N VAL A 148 -4.40 6.37 -15.67
CA VAL A 148 -4.55 4.91 -15.53
C VAL A 148 -3.76 4.42 -14.32
N VAL A 149 -4.37 3.54 -13.53
CA VAL A 149 -3.77 2.96 -12.34
C VAL A 149 -3.38 1.52 -12.60
N LEU A 150 -2.12 1.19 -12.28
CA LEU A 150 -1.61 -0.17 -12.27
C LEU A 150 -1.02 -0.48 -10.89
N CYS A 151 -1.69 -1.32 -10.09
CA CYS A 151 -1.14 -1.79 -8.81
C CYS A 151 -0.28 -3.04 -9.02
N ARG A 152 0.97 -3.01 -8.58
CA ARG A 152 1.95 -4.08 -8.81
C ARG A 152 2.95 -4.19 -7.64
N PRO A 153 2.86 -5.21 -6.76
CA PRO A 153 1.84 -6.26 -6.68
C PRO A 153 0.41 -5.74 -6.54
N HIS A 154 -0.54 -6.44 -7.16
CA HIS A 154 -1.95 -6.06 -7.18
C HIS A 154 -2.60 -6.24 -5.81
N ASN A 155 -3.50 -5.33 -5.45
CA ASN A 155 -4.36 -5.44 -4.29
C ASN A 155 -5.80 -5.44 -4.81
N PRO A 156 -6.57 -6.53 -4.65
CA PRO A 156 -6.45 -7.50 -3.56
C PRO A 156 -5.80 -8.84 -3.87
N THR A 157 -5.55 -9.17 -5.13
CA THR A 157 -5.18 -10.54 -5.51
C THR A 157 -3.73 -10.90 -5.19
N GLY A 158 -2.86 -9.93 -4.97
CA GLY A 158 -1.44 -10.14 -4.69
C GLY A 158 -0.63 -10.54 -5.92
N THR A 159 -1.28 -10.75 -7.07
CA THR A 159 -0.63 -11.09 -8.33
C THR A 159 0.33 -9.99 -8.76
N MET A 160 1.29 -10.32 -9.61
CA MET A 160 2.28 -9.35 -10.06
C MET A 160 2.60 -9.59 -11.53
N GLU A 161 2.36 -8.58 -12.36
CA GLU A 161 2.64 -8.71 -13.79
C GLU A 161 4.14 -8.78 -14.06
N PRO A 162 4.61 -9.59 -15.02
CA PRO A 162 6.01 -9.62 -15.41
C PRO A 162 6.50 -8.24 -15.88
N ALA A 163 7.77 -7.92 -15.62
CA ALA A 163 8.34 -6.62 -16.01
C ALA A 163 8.20 -6.36 -17.52
N VAL A 164 8.42 -7.37 -18.37
CA VAL A 164 8.27 -7.24 -19.83
C VAL A 164 6.86 -6.84 -20.24
N GLU A 165 5.85 -7.35 -19.56
CA GLU A 165 4.43 -7.06 -19.82
C GLU A 165 4.08 -5.64 -19.39
N VAL A 166 4.60 -5.18 -18.24
CA VAL A 166 4.46 -3.77 -17.83
C VAL A 166 5.11 -2.84 -18.86
N MET A 167 6.29 -3.18 -19.37
CA MET A 167 6.95 -2.38 -20.41
C MET A 167 6.20 -2.39 -21.75
N ARG A 168 5.45 -3.44 -22.06
CA ARG A 168 4.55 -3.52 -23.23
C ARG A 168 3.33 -2.61 -23.02
N PHE A 169 2.70 -2.70 -21.85
CA PHE A 169 1.60 -1.83 -21.43
C PHE A 169 1.97 -0.35 -21.51
N LEU A 170 3.08 0.05 -20.88
CA LEU A 170 3.53 1.45 -20.86
C LEU A 170 3.84 2.03 -22.24
N ARG A 171 4.24 1.18 -23.21
CA ARG A 171 4.45 1.60 -24.61
C ARG A 171 3.14 1.84 -25.36
N ARG A 172 2.03 1.24 -24.90
CA ARG A 172 0.70 1.43 -25.50
C ARG A 172 -0.05 2.62 -24.93
N VAL A 173 0.20 2.96 -23.66
CA VAL A 173 -0.44 4.13 -23.02
C VAL A 173 0.08 5.41 -23.66
N ALA A 174 -0.85 6.32 -24.00
CA ALA A 174 -0.52 7.60 -24.59
C ALA A 174 0.33 8.47 -23.65
N ALA A 175 1.22 9.29 -24.22
CA ALA A 175 2.17 10.09 -23.45
C ALA A 175 1.50 11.18 -22.58
N ASP A 176 0.26 11.55 -22.90
CA ASP A 176 -0.56 12.51 -22.16
C ASP A 176 -1.49 11.87 -21.12
N THR A 177 -1.57 10.54 -21.07
CA THR A 177 -2.21 9.78 -19.99
C THR A 177 -1.18 9.50 -18.88
N VAL A 178 -1.48 9.93 -17.66
CA VAL A 178 -0.61 9.69 -16.50
C VAL A 178 -0.78 8.25 -16.04
N VAL A 179 0.32 7.53 -15.85
CA VAL A 179 0.30 6.18 -15.28
C VAL A 179 0.70 6.24 -13.81
N LEU A 180 -0.23 5.87 -12.93
CA LEU A 180 0.04 5.62 -11.52
C LEU A 180 0.45 4.15 -11.35
N LEU A 181 1.76 3.90 -11.24
CA LEU A 181 2.29 2.57 -10.91
C LEU A 181 2.40 2.44 -9.38
N ASP A 182 1.40 1.82 -8.75
CA ASP A 182 1.37 1.63 -7.30
C ASP A 182 2.19 0.40 -6.89
N GLU A 183 3.33 0.66 -6.25
CA GLU A 183 4.30 -0.30 -5.75
C GLU A 183 4.24 -0.40 -4.21
N ALA A 184 3.10 -0.20 -3.57
CA ALA A 184 2.96 -0.24 -2.10
C ALA A 184 3.42 -1.55 -1.43
N TYR A 185 3.56 -2.65 -2.18
CA TYR A 185 3.98 -3.96 -1.70
C TYR A 185 5.30 -4.45 -2.32
N ILE A 186 6.04 -3.59 -3.03
CA ILE A 186 7.20 -4.02 -3.83
C ILE A 186 8.33 -4.62 -3.01
N GLU A 187 8.47 -4.26 -1.72
CA GLU A 187 9.49 -4.85 -0.86
C GLU A 187 9.27 -6.35 -0.64
N PHE A 188 8.04 -6.86 -0.79
CA PHE A 188 7.73 -8.29 -0.66
C PHE A 188 7.99 -9.12 -1.94
N ALA A 189 8.23 -8.45 -3.07
CA ALA A 189 8.62 -9.06 -4.34
C ALA A 189 10.11 -9.45 -4.34
N GLY A 190 10.45 -10.51 -5.07
CA GLY A 190 11.84 -10.90 -5.35
C GLY A 190 12.59 -9.80 -6.10
N ALA A 191 13.90 -9.67 -5.89
CA ALA A 191 14.70 -8.59 -6.48
C ALA A 191 14.66 -8.61 -8.02
N GLU A 192 14.67 -9.80 -8.60
CA GLU A 192 14.58 -10.09 -10.03
C GLU A 192 13.23 -9.70 -10.66
N GLN A 193 12.19 -9.54 -9.86
CA GLN A 193 10.85 -9.18 -10.33
C GLN A 193 10.58 -7.68 -10.27
N ARG A 194 11.48 -6.90 -9.65
CA ARG A 194 11.33 -5.44 -9.47
C ARG A 194 11.76 -4.71 -10.74
N ILE A 195 11.09 -3.60 -11.00
CA ILE A 195 11.47 -2.68 -12.07
C ILE A 195 12.27 -1.55 -11.43
N ASN A 196 13.39 -1.17 -12.02
CA ASN A 196 14.16 -0.02 -11.55
C ASN A 196 13.36 1.27 -11.84
N ALA A 197 12.87 1.92 -10.78
CA ALA A 197 12.00 3.09 -10.90
C ALA A 197 12.66 4.25 -11.65
N ALA A 198 13.96 4.50 -11.41
CA ALA A 198 14.71 5.56 -12.09
C ALA A 198 14.75 5.36 -13.61
N SER A 199 15.07 4.14 -14.05
CA SER A 199 15.08 3.76 -15.45
C SER A 199 13.68 3.82 -16.07
N LEU A 200 12.65 3.49 -15.28
CA LEU A 200 11.26 3.51 -15.72
C LEU A 200 10.77 4.93 -16.01
N VAL A 201 10.95 5.85 -15.06
CA VAL A 201 10.45 7.24 -15.18
C VAL A 201 11.28 8.07 -16.17
N ALA A 202 12.55 7.70 -16.39
CA ALA A 202 13.36 8.27 -17.47
C ALA A 202 12.85 7.84 -18.85
N ARG A 203 12.39 6.59 -18.99
CA ARG A 203 11.88 6.06 -20.26
C ARG A 203 10.43 6.45 -20.55
N PHE A 204 9.61 6.59 -19.51
CA PHE A 204 8.19 6.95 -19.61
C PHE A 204 7.90 8.15 -18.69
N PRO A 205 8.09 9.39 -19.19
CA PRO A 205 7.98 10.59 -18.37
C PRO A 205 6.58 10.85 -17.77
N ASN A 206 5.55 10.17 -18.27
CA ASN A 206 4.16 10.18 -17.78
C ASN A 206 3.89 9.18 -16.65
N VAL A 207 4.89 8.39 -16.21
CA VAL A 207 4.76 7.45 -15.10
C VAL A 207 5.09 8.13 -13.77
N VAL A 208 4.26 7.89 -12.76
CA VAL A 208 4.56 8.11 -11.34
C VAL A 208 4.57 6.77 -10.62
N VAL A 209 5.72 6.37 -10.11
CA VAL A 209 5.83 5.20 -9.23
C VAL A 209 5.48 5.63 -7.81
N VAL A 210 4.45 5.02 -7.22
CA VAL A 210 3.96 5.35 -5.88
C VAL A 210 4.41 4.29 -4.89
N ARG A 211 4.99 4.72 -3.75
CA ARG A 211 5.46 3.82 -2.69
C ARG A 211 5.06 4.32 -1.30
N THR A 212 5.13 3.45 -0.31
CA THR A 212 4.71 3.77 1.06
C THR A 212 5.55 3.10 2.13
N PHE A 213 5.68 3.77 3.28
CA PHE A 213 6.22 3.19 4.50
C PHE A 213 5.15 2.47 5.34
N SER A 214 3.91 2.36 4.84
CA SER A 214 2.81 1.76 5.61
C SER A 214 2.95 0.24 5.77
N LYS A 215 3.49 -0.44 4.75
CA LYS A 215 3.44 -1.90 4.62
C LYS A 215 4.72 -2.56 5.16
N ALA A 216 5.75 -2.74 4.32
CA ALA A 216 6.98 -3.42 4.73
C ALA A 216 7.72 -2.75 5.90
N TYR A 217 7.67 -1.41 5.97
CA TYR A 217 8.29 -0.62 7.03
C TYR A 217 7.49 -0.63 8.34
N GLY A 218 6.21 -1.02 8.31
CA GLY A 218 5.35 -1.10 9.50
C GLY A 218 4.99 0.26 10.12
N LEU A 219 4.90 1.30 9.29
CA LEU A 219 4.63 2.68 9.73
C LEU A 219 3.27 3.19 9.24
N ALA A 220 2.27 2.30 9.15
CA ALA A 220 0.92 2.65 8.66
C ALA A 220 0.33 3.85 9.42
N GLY A 221 0.49 3.92 10.75
CA GLY A 221 -0.01 5.04 11.55
C GLY A 221 0.69 6.39 11.30
N LEU A 222 1.90 6.42 10.71
CA LEU A 222 2.67 7.66 10.51
C LEU A 222 2.37 8.36 9.18
N ARG A 223 1.61 7.72 8.28
CA ARG A 223 1.15 8.30 7.02
C ARG A 223 2.30 8.85 6.16
N ILE A 224 3.27 8.01 5.82
CA ILE A 224 4.43 8.40 5.00
C ILE A 224 4.39 7.65 3.66
N GLY A 225 4.40 8.41 2.57
CA GLY A 225 4.50 7.89 1.20
C GLY A 225 5.28 8.84 0.31
N TYR A 226 5.71 8.31 -0.83
CA TYR A 226 6.47 9.08 -1.81
C TYR A 226 6.14 8.63 -3.23
N GLY A 227 6.30 9.55 -4.17
CA GLY A 227 6.20 9.32 -5.60
C GLY A 227 7.55 9.53 -6.27
N ILE A 228 7.84 8.75 -7.31
CA ILE A 228 9.02 8.91 -8.18
C ILE A 228 8.50 9.21 -9.59
N GLY A 229 9.02 10.25 -10.24
CA GLY A 229 8.58 10.65 -11.58
C GLY A 229 9.67 11.40 -12.34
N SER A 230 9.39 11.77 -13.60
CA SER A 230 10.26 12.66 -14.38
C SER A 230 10.35 14.04 -13.72
N PRO A 231 11.49 14.75 -13.81
CA PRO A 231 11.65 16.07 -13.19
C PRO A 231 10.55 17.06 -13.58
N GLU A 232 10.09 17.04 -14.83
CA GLU A 232 8.97 17.83 -15.33
C GLU A 232 7.68 17.55 -14.55
N LEU A 233 7.33 16.27 -14.44
CA LEU A 233 6.12 15.83 -13.75
C LEU A 233 6.21 16.17 -12.26
N THR A 234 7.32 15.86 -11.60
CA THR A 234 7.44 16.09 -10.16
C THR A 234 7.46 17.57 -9.82
N ARG A 235 8.02 18.44 -10.67
CA ARG A 235 7.93 19.89 -10.49
C ARG A 235 6.47 20.34 -10.46
N ALA A 236 5.63 19.85 -11.36
CA ALA A 236 4.20 20.13 -11.35
C ALA A 236 3.52 19.62 -10.07
N LEU A 237 3.82 18.38 -9.67
CA LEU A 237 3.28 17.78 -8.44
C LEU A 237 3.71 18.55 -7.18
N TRP A 238 4.98 18.97 -7.11
CA TRP A 238 5.56 19.67 -5.97
C TRP A 238 4.88 21.02 -5.72
N THR A 239 4.31 21.67 -6.74
CA THR A 239 3.47 22.87 -6.54
C THR A 239 2.22 22.64 -5.69
N LYS A 240 1.79 21.37 -5.56
CA LYS A 240 0.66 20.95 -4.73
C LYS A 240 1.10 20.42 -3.36
N GLN A 241 2.40 20.44 -3.04
CA GLN A 241 2.90 20.01 -1.74
C GLN A 241 2.35 20.93 -0.66
N LEU A 242 1.60 20.37 0.30
CA LEU A 242 1.07 21.17 1.40
C LEU A 242 2.21 21.70 2.28
N PRO A 243 2.20 23.01 2.59
CA PRO A 243 3.02 23.57 3.66
C PRO A 243 2.79 22.84 4.98
N PHE A 244 3.88 22.48 5.67
CA PHE A 244 3.86 21.68 6.90
C PHE A 244 3.12 20.34 6.77
N GLY A 245 2.94 19.83 5.54
CA GLY A 245 2.12 18.66 5.25
C GLY A 245 2.71 17.32 5.72
N MET A 246 3.98 17.30 6.14
CA MET A 246 4.64 16.11 6.66
C MET A 246 5.14 16.36 8.08
N ALA A 247 4.75 15.51 9.03
CA ALA A 247 5.20 15.62 10.41
C ALA A 247 6.72 15.44 10.53
N SER A 248 7.35 16.14 11.48
CA SER A 248 8.80 16.02 11.76
C SER A 248 9.21 14.59 12.14
N THR A 249 8.27 13.82 12.71
CA THR A 249 8.43 12.40 13.03
C THR A 249 8.68 11.53 11.79
N ALA A 250 8.21 11.96 10.60
CA ALA A 250 8.41 11.21 9.36
C ALA A 250 9.89 11.14 8.97
N LEU A 251 10.60 12.27 9.00
CA LEU A 251 12.04 12.33 8.72
C LEU A 251 12.82 11.36 9.62
N LEU A 252 12.54 11.40 10.93
CA LEU A 252 13.22 10.56 11.91
C LEU A 252 12.87 9.07 11.74
N ALA A 253 11.61 8.74 11.47
CA ALA A 253 11.16 7.38 11.28
C ALA A 253 11.74 6.75 10.00
N VAL A 254 11.80 7.51 8.91
CA VAL A 254 12.41 7.07 7.64
C VAL A 254 13.91 6.87 7.82
N ALA A 255 14.63 7.84 8.39
CA ALA A 255 16.06 7.72 8.65
C ALA A 255 16.39 6.50 9.53
N ALA A 256 15.63 6.30 10.61
CA ALA A 256 15.82 5.15 11.49
C ALA A 256 15.44 3.81 10.83
N SER A 257 14.53 3.81 9.87
CA SER A 257 14.18 2.61 9.10
C SER A 257 15.29 2.24 8.13
N TYR A 258 15.82 3.20 7.38
CA TYR A 258 16.95 2.97 6.46
C TYR A 258 18.22 2.54 7.21
N ALA A 259 18.51 3.15 8.36
CA ALA A 259 19.62 2.71 9.21
C ALA A 259 19.45 1.28 9.77
N ALA A 260 18.22 0.76 9.80
CA ALA A 260 17.87 -0.58 10.28
C ALA A 260 17.38 -1.51 9.16
N GLU A 261 17.83 -1.26 7.91
CA GLU A 261 17.36 -1.97 6.73
C GLU A 261 17.58 -3.48 6.82
N THR A 262 18.71 -3.93 7.39
CA THR A 262 18.97 -5.37 7.57
C THR A 262 17.86 -6.04 8.42
N GLN A 263 17.42 -5.39 9.49
CA GLN A 263 16.33 -5.90 10.34
C GLN A 263 14.98 -5.83 9.62
N LEU A 264 14.75 -4.79 8.82
CA LEU A 264 13.55 -4.65 7.99
C LEU A 264 13.47 -5.80 6.98
N LEU A 265 14.53 -6.05 6.21
CA LEU A 265 14.60 -7.12 5.22
C LEU A 265 14.43 -8.50 5.87
N LYS A 266 14.93 -8.70 7.10
CA LYS A 266 14.65 -9.92 7.88
C LYS A 266 13.15 -10.10 8.13
N ARG A 267 12.42 -9.04 8.52
CA ARG A 267 10.96 -9.10 8.73
C ARG A 267 10.20 -9.37 7.44
N VAL A 268 10.61 -8.75 6.33
CA VAL A 268 10.04 -9.04 5.00
C VAL A 268 10.19 -10.52 4.67
N ARG A 269 11.38 -11.11 4.85
CA ARG A 269 11.61 -12.55 4.62
C ARG A 269 10.75 -13.44 5.50
N LEU A 270 10.54 -13.08 6.77
CA LEU A 270 9.66 -13.81 7.68
C LEU A 270 8.20 -13.77 7.20
N ILE A 271 7.69 -12.60 6.82
CA ILE A 271 6.33 -12.45 6.27
C ILE A 271 6.18 -13.26 4.98
N THR A 272 7.13 -13.18 4.05
CA THR A 272 7.08 -13.93 2.80
C THR A 272 7.20 -15.45 3.02
N ALA A 273 7.95 -15.91 4.04
CA ALA A 273 7.98 -17.32 4.43
C ALA A 273 6.64 -17.77 5.02
N GLU A 274 6.02 -16.95 5.86
CA GLU A 274 4.72 -17.26 6.46
C GLU A 274 3.59 -17.26 5.42
N ARG A 275 3.62 -16.35 4.44
CA ARG A 275 2.72 -16.35 3.27
C ARG A 275 2.76 -17.68 2.53
N ARG A 276 3.98 -18.15 2.21
CA ARG A 276 4.20 -19.43 1.51
C ARG A 276 3.71 -20.62 2.36
N TYR A 277 3.91 -20.56 3.67
CA TYR A 277 3.38 -21.57 4.58
C TYR A 277 1.84 -21.60 4.54
N LEU A 278 1.18 -20.46 4.72
CA LEU A 278 -0.29 -20.36 4.69
C LEU A 278 -0.86 -20.86 3.36
N GLN A 279 -0.32 -20.41 2.21
CA GLN A 279 -0.73 -20.87 0.88
C GLN A 279 -0.54 -22.39 0.71
N LYS A 280 0.56 -22.96 1.22
CA LYS A 280 0.82 -24.41 1.16
C LYS A 280 -0.21 -25.19 1.97
N GLN A 281 -0.55 -24.74 3.18
CA GLN A 281 -1.51 -25.42 4.04
C GLN A 281 -2.93 -25.32 3.50
N LEU A 282 -3.37 -24.14 3.05
CA LEU A 282 -4.66 -23.95 2.38
C LEU A 282 -4.80 -24.86 1.16
N ARG A 283 -3.76 -24.95 0.33
CA ARG A 283 -3.75 -25.86 -0.83
C ARG A 283 -3.89 -27.34 -0.41
N ALA A 284 -3.25 -27.75 0.68
CA ALA A 284 -3.38 -29.11 1.20
C ALA A 284 -4.82 -29.44 1.65
N MET A 285 -5.59 -28.42 2.05
CA MET A 285 -7.02 -28.51 2.37
C MET A 285 -7.94 -28.35 1.14
N GLY A 286 -7.39 -28.33 -0.08
CA GLY A 286 -8.17 -28.11 -1.30
C GLY A 286 -8.66 -26.67 -1.49
N VAL A 287 -8.06 -25.70 -0.80
CA VAL A 287 -8.34 -24.26 -0.97
C VAL A 287 -7.30 -23.64 -1.90
N ARG A 288 -7.78 -23.08 -3.02
CA ARG A 288 -6.92 -22.34 -3.95
C ARG A 288 -6.77 -20.89 -3.49
N SER A 289 -5.57 -20.36 -3.67
CA SER A 289 -5.25 -18.93 -3.56
C SER A 289 -4.56 -18.47 -4.83
N THR A 290 -4.59 -17.16 -5.10
CA THR A 290 -3.80 -16.55 -6.17
C THR A 290 -2.29 -16.61 -5.89
N ASP A 291 -1.48 -16.33 -6.92
CA ASP A 291 -0.02 -16.21 -6.79
C ASP A 291 0.37 -14.88 -6.14
N ALA A 292 0.35 -14.85 -4.81
CA ALA A 292 0.59 -13.64 -4.03
C ALA A 292 2.07 -13.27 -3.94
N HIS A 293 2.37 -11.98 -4.18
CA HIS A 293 3.67 -11.32 -4.05
C HIS A 293 3.66 -10.17 -3.01
N ALA A 294 2.60 -10.06 -2.20
CA ALA A 294 2.43 -9.04 -1.15
C ALA A 294 2.42 -9.63 0.28
N ASN A 295 2.06 -8.86 1.32
CA ASN A 295 1.92 -9.34 2.71
C ASN A 295 0.54 -9.92 3.04
N PHE A 296 -0.12 -10.53 2.05
CA PHE A 296 -1.44 -11.11 2.19
C PHE A 296 -1.60 -12.26 1.19
N VAL A 297 -2.68 -13.03 1.36
CA VAL A 297 -3.14 -14.07 0.43
C VAL A 297 -4.58 -13.74 0.04
N TYR A 298 -4.92 -13.95 -1.23
CA TYR A 298 -6.29 -13.80 -1.70
C TYR A 298 -6.88 -15.16 -2.07
N LEU A 299 -8.08 -15.39 -1.57
CA LEU A 299 -8.89 -16.57 -1.81
C LEU A 299 -10.05 -16.14 -2.72
N PRO A 300 -10.07 -16.59 -3.99
CA PRO A 300 -11.21 -16.40 -4.86
C PRO A 300 -12.47 -16.99 -4.24
N SER A 301 -13.64 -16.52 -4.69
CA SER A 301 -14.91 -17.07 -4.24
C SER A 301 -15.06 -18.55 -4.59
N ARG A 302 -15.95 -19.22 -3.86
CA ARG A 302 -16.31 -20.63 -4.01
C ARG A 302 -17.84 -20.75 -4.01
N ASP A 303 -18.34 -21.98 -3.95
CA ASP A 303 -19.79 -22.27 -3.79
C ASP A 303 -20.41 -21.53 -2.60
N ARG A 304 -19.60 -21.31 -1.54
CA ARG A 304 -19.96 -20.51 -0.37
C ARG A 304 -18.99 -19.32 -0.24
N PRO A 305 -19.48 -18.09 0.02
CA PRO A 305 -18.60 -16.93 0.20
C PRO A 305 -17.77 -17.08 1.47
N TRP A 306 -16.55 -16.54 1.44
CA TRP A 306 -15.64 -16.61 2.58
C TRP A 306 -16.14 -15.87 3.82
N SER A 307 -17.05 -14.90 3.67
CA SER A 307 -17.73 -14.24 4.79
C SER A 307 -18.45 -15.23 5.69
N ASP A 308 -19.08 -16.23 5.08
CA ASP A 308 -19.89 -17.20 5.81
C ASP A 308 -19.01 -18.30 6.43
N VAL A 309 -17.93 -18.65 5.75
CA VAL A 309 -16.93 -19.61 6.23
C VAL A 309 -16.21 -19.08 7.47
N LEU A 310 -15.90 -17.77 7.48
CA LEU A 310 -15.15 -17.13 8.56
C LEU A 310 -16.05 -16.50 9.64
N ALA A 311 -17.37 -16.57 9.47
CA ALA A 311 -18.33 -16.01 10.41
C ALA A 311 -18.15 -16.57 11.82
N GLY A 312 -18.24 -15.70 12.83
CA GLY A 312 -18.13 -16.08 14.25
C GLY A 312 -16.73 -16.49 14.73
N SER A 313 -15.71 -16.49 13.85
CA SER A 313 -14.33 -16.87 14.23
C SER A 313 -13.54 -15.79 14.98
N GLY A 314 -14.01 -14.54 14.94
CA GLY A 314 -13.26 -13.38 15.43
C GLY A 314 -12.13 -12.90 14.50
N LEU A 315 -11.83 -13.65 13.42
CA LEU A 315 -10.87 -13.21 12.41
C LEU A 315 -11.41 -11.98 11.67
N GLN A 316 -10.65 -10.91 11.67
CA GLN A 316 -10.97 -9.69 10.92
C GLN A 316 -10.34 -9.84 9.54
N VAL A 317 -11.10 -10.31 8.55
CA VAL A 317 -10.63 -10.52 7.17
C VAL A 317 -11.31 -9.54 6.22
N ARG A 318 -10.64 -9.17 5.13
CA ARG A 318 -11.25 -8.33 4.10
C ARG A 318 -12.05 -9.21 3.14
N HIS A 319 -13.34 -8.93 2.98
CA HIS A 319 -14.24 -9.63 2.08
C HIS A 319 -14.61 -8.77 0.86
N TYR A 320 -14.96 -9.44 -0.24
CA TYR A 320 -15.33 -8.83 -1.51
C TYR A 320 -16.74 -9.28 -1.91
N SER A 321 -17.42 -8.46 -2.70
CA SER A 321 -18.82 -8.68 -3.11
C SER A 321 -19.02 -9.93 -3.96
N ASP A 322 -17.96 -10.39 -4.63
CA ASP A 322 -17.94 -11.63 -5.40
C ASP A 322 -17.84 -12.89 -4.51
N GLY A 323 -17.72 -12.73 -3.19
CA GLY A 323 -17.53 -13.81 -2.22
C GLY A 323 -16.06 -14.13 -1.91
N GLY A 324 -15.11 -13.45 -2.55
CA GLY A 324 -13.68 -13.59 -2.30
C GLY A 324 -13.23 -12.99 -0.96
N ALA A 325 -12.03 -13.35 -0.51
CA ALA A 325 -11.43 -12.80 0.70
C ALA A 325 -9.92 -12.55 0.56
N ARG A 326 -9.45 -11.45 1.15
CA ARG A 326 -8.02 -11.13 1.31
C ARG A 326 -7.64 -11.24 2.78
N ILE A 327 -6.69 -12.12 3.06
CA ILE A 327 -6.20 -12.42 4.41
C ILE A 327 -4.78 -11.86 4.53
N THR A 328 -4.59 -10.88 5.40
CA THR A 328 -3.26 -10.38 5.75
C THR A 328 -2.42 -11.49 6.36
N VAL A 329 -1.15 -11.57 6.00
CA VAL A 329 -0.20 -12.52 6.60
C VAL A 329 0.28 -11.94 7.92
N GLY A 330 -0.23 -12.52 9.00
CA GLY A 330 0.13 -12.17 10.37
C GLY A 330 1.33 -12.97 10.90
N SER A 331 1.19 -13.43 12.15
CA SER A 331 2.13 -14.38 12.78
C SER A 331 1.77 -15.84 12.45
N ARG A 332 2.58 -16.80 12.90
CA ARG A 332 2.20 -18.23 12.84
C ARG A 332 0.89 -18.49 13.59
N ALA A 333 0.63 -17.81 14.70
CA ALA A 333 -0.64 -17.92 15.41
C ALA A 333 -1.83 -17.44 14.54
N SER A 334 -1.65 -16.35 13.79
CA SER A 334 -2.64 -15.87 12.82
C SER A 334 -2.92 -16.91 11.74
N SER A 335 -1.87 -17.49 11.14
CA SER A 335 -2.03 -18.54 10.13
C SER A 335 -2.73 -19.78 10.68
N LEU A 336 -2.38 -20.23 11.89
CA LEU A 336 -3.04 -21.38 12.53
C LEU A 336 -4.50 -21.09 12.86
N ALA A 337 -4.84 -19.86 13.27
CA ALA A 337 -6.23 -19.47 13.50
C ALA A 337 -7.05 -19.53 12.20
N VAL A 338 -6.52 -19.00 11.09
CA VAL A 338 -7.14 -19.11 9.76
C VAL A 338 -7.32 -20.57 9.37
N LEU A 339 -6.26 -21.37 9.45
CA LEU A 339 -6.29 -22.78 9.04
C LEU A 339 -7.27 -23.59 9.88
N SER A 340 -7.37 -23.34 11.19
CA SER A 340 -8.31 -24.05 12.06
C SER A 340 -9.77 -23.78 11.70
N VAL A 341 -10.10 -22.54 11.31
CA VAL A 341 -11.47 -22.18 10.89
C VAL A 341 -11.80 -22.81 9.54
N VAL A 342 -10.84 -22.76 8.60
CA VAL A 342 -11.00 -23.37 7.27
C VAL A 342 -11.17 -24.89 7.36
N ASP A 343 -10.36 -25.57 8.16
CA ASP A 343 -10.43 -27.02 8.36
C ASP A 343 -11.79 -27.45 8.91
N LYS A 344 -12.29 -26.77 9.95
CA LYS A 344 -13.62 -27.02 10.54
C LYS A 344 -14.78 -26.78 9.58
N ALA A 345 -14.62 -25.90 8.60
CA ALA A 345 -15.67 -25.57 7.65
C ALA A 345 -15.69 -26.50 6.42
N LEU A 346 -14.59 -27.24 6.18
CA LEU A 346 -14.44 -28.16 5.06
C LEU A 346 -14.55 -29.64 5.46
N GLY A 347 -14.35 -29.96 6.74
CA GLY A 347 -14.70 -31.26 7.33
C GLY A 347 -16.19 -31.35 7.65
#